data_AF-A0A382NSM4-F1
#
_entry.id   AF-A0A382NSM4-F1
#
_cell.length_a   1.000
_cell.length_b   1.000
_cell.length_c   1.000
_cell.angle_alpha   90.00
_cell.angle_beta   90.00
_cell.angle_gamma   90.00
#
_symmetry.space_group_name_H-M   'P 1'
#
loop_
_entity.id
_entity.type
_entity.pdbx_description
1 polymer ?
#
loop_
_entity_poly.entity_id
_entity_poly.type
_entity_poly.pdbx_seq_one_letter_code
_entity_poly.pdbx_strand_id
1 'polypeptide(L)'
;WGDAPDPHGTLTITNSIIWGHIYDGITAQWREDQITITYSNIEGGWEAGGEGNINANPLFANPGEGDFRMLSSSPSIDAGNNDAIQEPLDLNGEERIQDDNNDGNPVVDMGVYEGGIPTPRYFVNHLAVDPGEDDPDRGKEWGKAFQSLETAIEVATEEALSSYVVAEIWVVAGTYSSNFNIESGLQIYGGFVGIEESLEERNWVDNKTTLTVVEGSVVTFSDVSELTLLDGFTITGGNEDTGGGIKVEGVPARNRIGPKIANSKITANSATTGGGIYISEASPQIINCAITGNIASSHGGGIYISSGNSNVSPTVINCMITGNTAESQGGGVFSDKPTPTFTNCTISGNEANQGDGDYFGTYGS
;
A
#
# COMPACT_ATOMS: atom_id res chain seq x y z
N TRP A 1 -19.46 -57.06 6.56
CA TRP A 1 -19.05 -56.08 5.55
C TRP A 1 -17.91 -55.33 6.17
N GLY A 2 -16.69 -55.78 5.87
CA GLY A 2 -15.49 -55.11 6.35
C GLY A 2 -15.29 -53.89 5.46
N ASP A 3 -15.21 -52.73 6.08
CA ASP A 3 -14.79 -51.51 5.39
C ASP A 3 -13.33 -51.71 4.99
N ALA A 4 -13.11 -52.07 3.73
CA ALA A 4 -11.84 -51.77 3.11
C ALA A 4 -11.65 -50.25 3.21
N PRO A 5 -10.45 -49.75 3.54
CA PRO A 5 -10.18 -48.33 3.37
C PRO A 5 -10.44 -48.03 1.89
N ASP A 6 -11.49 -47.26 1.62
CA ASP A 6 -11.73 -46.72 0.29
C ASP A 6 -10.45 -45.95 -0.08
N PRO A 7 -9.77 -46.27 -1.20
CA PRO A 7 -8.58 -45.55 -1.63
C PRO A 7 -9.01 -44.14 -2.01
N HIS A 8 -9.07 -43.26 -1.00
CA HIS A 8 -9.40 -41.87 -1.19
C HIS A 8 -8.27 -41.19 -1.97
N GLY A 9 -8.65 -40.33 -2.92
CA GLY A 9 -7.68 -39.56 -3.71
C GLY A 9 -6.90 -38.59 -2.82
N THR A 10 -5.62 -38.42 -3.14
CA THR A 10 -4.77 -37.36 -2.58
C THR A 10 -4.79 -36.16 -3.51
N LEU A 11 -4.77 -34.94 -2.96
CA LEU A 11 -4.58 -33.71 -3.72
C LEU A 11 -3.17 -33.18 -3.45
N THR A 12 -2.44 -32.89 -4.52
CA THR A 12 -1.11 -32.27 -4.42
C THR A 12 -1.10 -31.02 -5.29
N ILE A 13 -0.71 -29.90 -4.69
CA ILE A 13 -0.57 -28.61 -5.35
C ILE A 13 0.86 -28.12 -5.09
N THR A 14 1.58 -27.78 -6.15
CA THR A 14 2.95 -27.30 -6.10
C THR A 14 3.13 -26.16 -7.09
N ASN A 15 3.98 -25.16 -6.80
CA ASN A 15 4.29 -24.03 -7.68
C ASN A 15 3.03 -23.30 -8.17
N SER A 16 2.04 -23.10 -7.28
CA SER A 16 0.72 -22.61 -7.67
C SER A 16 0.37 -21.32 -6.96
N ILE A 17 -0.47 -20.49 -7.58
CA ILE A 17 -1.06 -19.30 -6.95
C ILE A 17 -2.56 -19.54 -6.76
N ILE A 18 -3.02 -19.45 -5.53
CA ILE A 18 -4.42 -19.56 -5.12
C ILE A 18 -4.81 -18.21 -4.50
N TRP A 19 -5.34 -17.32 -5.33
CA TRP A 19 -5.57 -15.92 -4.94
C TRP A 19 -6.81 -15.33 -5.61
N GLY A 20 -7.49 -14.40 -4.95
CA GLY A 20 -8.62 -13.63 -5.49
C GLY A 20 -9.96 -14.36 -5.46
N HIS A 21 -10.14 -15.30 -4.53
CA HIS A 21 -11.37 -16.09 -4.45
C HIS A 21 -12.41 -15.39 -3.55
N ILE A 22 -13.69 -15.39 -3.96
CA ILE A 22 -14.79 -14.78 -3.17
C ILE A 22 -15.06 -15.57 -1.87
N TYR A 23 -14.73 -16.86 -1.88
CA TYR A 23 -14.77 -17.78 -0.73
C TYR A 23 -13.40 -18.45 -0.59
N ASP A 24 -13.20 -19.27 0.44
CA ASP A 24 -11.99 -20.07 0.63
C ASP A 24 -11.55 -20.75 -0.68
N GLY A 25 -10.37 -20.36 -1.19
CA GLY A 25 -9.87 -20.84 -2.48
C GLY A 25 -9.66 -22.36 -2.51
N ILE A 26 -9.29 -22.94 -1.36
CA ILE A 26 -9.23 -24.38 -1.13
C ILE A 26 -10.01 -24.69 0.14
N THR A 27 -10.93 -25.64 0.06
CA THR A 27 -11.62 -26.18 1.24
C THR A 27 -11.40 -27.68 1.34
N ALA A 28 -10.90 -28.13 2.48
CA ALA A 28 -10.74 -29.54 2.80
C ALA A 28 -11.93 -29.99 3.66
N GLN A 29 -12.92 -30.65 3.06
CA GLN A 29 -13.98 -31.25 3.87
C GLN A 29 -13.48 -32.56 4.49
N TRP A 30 -13.22 -32.55 5.80
CA TRP A 30 -13.04 -33.72 6.69
C TRP A 30 -11.68 -34.46 6.68
N ARG A 31 -10.68 -34.04 5.88
CA ARG A 31 -9.34 -34.70 5.77
C ARG A 31 -8.24 -33.77 5.21
N GLU A 32 -7.79 -32.76 5.97
CA GLU A 32 -6.64 -31.92 5.57
C GLU A 32 -5.33 -32.72 5.40
N ASP A 33 -5.22 -33.88 6.06
CA ASP A 33 -4.08 -34.81 5.98
C ASP A 33 -3.87 -35.45 4.60
N GLN A 34 -4.81 -35.27 3.67
CA GLN A 34 -4.74 -35.78 2.29
C GLN A 34 -4.44 -34.71 1.24
N ILE A 35 -4.26 -33.45 1.67
CA ILE A 35 -3.91 -32.33 0.82
C ILE A 35 -2.47 -31.91 1.13
N THR A 36 -1.60 -31.99 0.13
CA THR A 36 -0.23 -31.48 0.23
C THR A 36 -0.11 -30.25 -0.66
N ILE A 37 0.14 -29.09 -0.06
CA ILE A 37 0.43 -27.86 -0.78
C ILE A 37 1.85 -27.43 -0.45
N THR A 38 2.67 -27.16 -1.45
CA THR A 38 4.08 -26.75 -1.28
C THR A 38 4.43 -25.71 -2.32
N TYR A 39 5.40 -24.83 -2.04
CA TYR A 39 5.88 -23.80 -2.96
C TYR A 39 4.74 -23.06 -3.66
N SER A 40 3.70 -22.69 -2.92
CA SER A 40 2.50 -22.07 -3.47
C SER A 40 2.15 -20.79 -2.72
N ASN A 41 1.63 -19.80 -3.43
CA ASN A 41 1.18 -18.54 -2.87
C ASN A 41 -0.34 -18.58 -2.65
N ILE A 42 -0.76 -18.49 -1.39
CA ILE A 42 -2.12 -18.83 -0.96
C ILE A 42 -2.68 -17.66 -0.17
N GLU A 43 -3.75 -17.06 -0.69
CA GLU A 43 -4.46 -15.98 -0.02
C GLU A 43 -5.03 -16.47 1.32
N GLY A 44 -4.68 -15.77 2.40
CA GLY A 44 -5.04 -16.18 3.77
C GLY A 44 -4.12 -17.25 4.37
N GLY A 45 -3.22 -17.83 3.57
CA GLY A 45 -2.27 -18.86 3.98
C GLY A 45 -2.88 -20.27 4.01
N TRP A 46 -2.09 -21.22 4.51
CA TRP A 46 -2.49 -22.64 4.60
C TRP A 46 -2.08 -23.24 5.94
N GLU A 47 -3.07 -23.51 6.81
CA GLU A 47 -2.84 -23.87 8.22
C GLU A 47 -2.15 -25.23 8.41
N ALA A 48 -2.40 -26.19 7.52
CA ALA A 48 -1.72 -27.50 7.58
C ALA A 48 -0.22 -27.40 7.24
N GLY A 49 0.26 -26.23 6.82
CA GLY A 49 1.66 -25.97 6.49
C GLY A 49 2.10 -26.59 5.17
N GLY A 50 3.38 -26.47 4.86
CA GLY A 50 3.97 -26.94 3.63
C GLY A 50 5.22 -26.15 3.31
N GLU A 51 6.25 -26.85 2.83
CA GLU A 51 7.51 -26.20 2.47
C GLU A 51 7.30 -25.17 1.35
N GLY A 52 7.94 -24.01 1.47
CA GLY A 52 7.93 -22.97 0.44
C GLY A 52 6.61 -22.22 0.23
N ASN A 53 5.54 -22.52 0.97
CA ASN A 53 4.29 -21.77 0.83
C ASN A 53 4.43 -20.35 1.38
N ILE A 54 3.80 -19.40 0.67
CA ILE A 54 3.75 -17.98 1.05
C ILE A 54 2.29 -17.48 1.04
N ASN A 55 2.06 -16.35 1.71
CA ASN A 55 0.80 -15.62 1.69
C ASN A 55 1.11 -14.14 1.51
N ALA A 56 1.21 -13.71 0.26
CA ALA A 56 1.50 -12.33 -0.09
C ALA A 56 0.85 -12.02 -1.44
N ASN A 57 0.40 -10.77 -1.64
CA ASN A 57 -0.26 -10.40 -2.89
C ASN A 57 0.63 -10.74 -4.10
N PRO A 58 0.17 -11.56 -5.06
CA PRO A 58 0.98 -12.03 -6.18
C PRO A 58 1.27 -10.94 -7.22
N LEU A 59 0.70 -9.74 -7.05
CA LEU A 59 0.88 -8.60 -7.95
C LEU A 59 0.60 -8.97 -9.41
N PHE A 60 -0.55 -9.62 -9.65
CA PHE A 60 -1.02 -9.88 -11.01
C PHE A 60 -1.20 -8.57 -11.77
N ALA A 61 -0.80 -8.56 -13.05
CA ALA A 61 -0.90 -7.40 -13.93
C ALA A 61 -2.32 -6.85 -13.95
N ASN A 62 -3.31 -7.62 -14.43
CA ASN A 62 -4.70 -7.19 -14.48
C ASN A 62 -5.65 -8.38 -14.37
N PRO A 63 -5.86 -8.93 -13.16
CA PRO A 63 -6.70 -10.11 -12.97
C PRO A 63 -8.17 -9.85 -13.30
N GLY A 64 -8.63 -8.58 -13.26
CA GLY A 64 -10.00 -8.20 -13.65
C GLY A 64 -10.28 -8.43 -15.14
N GLU A 65 -9.25 -8.30 -15.98
CA GLU A 65 -9.30 -8.57 -17.42
C GLU A 65 -8.72 -9.96 -17.77
N GLY A 66 -8.37 -10.77 -16.77
CA GLY A 66 -7.83 -12.12 -16.93
C GLY A 66 -6.33 -12.19 -17.24
N ASP A 67 -5.58 -11.09 -17.08
CA ASP A 67 -4.12 -11.07 -17.20
C ASP A 67 -3.47 -11.39 -15.84
N PHE A 68 -3.09 -12.67 -15.69
CA PHE A 68 -2.45 -13.22 -14.48
C PHE A 68 -0.93 -13.28 -14.57
N ARG A 69 -0.30 -12.59 -15.55
CA ARG A 69 1.15 -12.37 -15.50
C ARG A 69 1.50 -11.54 -14.27
N MET A 70 2.70 -11.71 -13.72
CA MET A 70 3.09 -11.05 -12.47
C MET A 70 3.93 -9.81 -12.75
N LEU A 71 3.80 -8.79 -11.90
CA LEU A 71 4.75 -7.68 -11.86
C LEU A 71 6.11 -8.17 -11.35
N SER A 72 7.19 -7.57 -11.85
CA SER A 72 8.59 -7.87 -11.48
C SER A 72 8.93 -7.79 -9.99
N SER A 73 8.11 -7.11 -9.19
CA SER A 73 8.24 -7.05 -7.73
C SER A 73 7.42 -8.11 -6.98
N SER A 74 6.82 -9.06 -7.69
CA SER A 74 5.96 -10.08 -7.10
C SER A 74 6.75 -11.01 -6.15
N PRO A 75 6.20 -11.32 -4.96
CA PRO A 75 6.80 -12.31 -4.06
C PRO A 75 6.71 -13.74 -4.59
N SER A 76 5.98 -13.98 -5.67
CA SER A 76 5.86 -15.28 -6.33
C SER A 76 6.95 -15.54 -7.38
N ILE A 77 7.74 -14.53 -7.74
CA ILE A 77 8.87 -14.68 -8.67
C ILE A 77 10.02 -15.42 -7.98
N ASP A 78 10.66 -16.34 -8.69
CA ASP A 78 11.79 -17.16 -8.23
C ASP A 78 11.54 -17.87 -6.89
N ALA A 79 10.27 -18.22 -6.62
CA ALA A 79 9.84 -18.73 -5.31
C ALA A 79 9.35 -20.20 -5.35
N GLY A 80 9.33 -20.82 -6.52
CA GLY A 80 8.87 -22.18 -6.72
C GLY A 80 9.93 -23.27 -6.49
N ASN A 81 9.59 -24.50 -6.85
CA ASN A 81 10.43 -25.68 -6.79
C ASN A 81 10.75 -26.23 -8.18
N ASN A 82 12.01 -26.12 -8.59
CA ASN A 82 12.50 -26.58 -9.89
C ASN A 82 12.31 -28.10 -10.11
N ASP A 83 12.38 -28.91 -9.05
CA ASP A 83 12.23 -30.37 -9.16
C ASP A 83 10.80 -30.80 -9.52
N ALA A 84 9.81 -29.90 -9.37
CA ALA A 84 8.41 -30.17 -9.71
C ALA A 84 8.09 -29.93 -11.20
N ILE A 85 9.04 -29.41 -11.98
CA ILE A 85 8.82 -29.04 -13.39
C ILE A 85 8.86 -30.26 -14.30
N GLN A 86 7.75 -30.48 -15.02
CA GLN A 86 7.58 -31.57 -15.99
C GLN A 86 7.58 -31.07 -17.43
N GLU A 87 6.97 -29.91 -17.66
CA GLU A 87 6.96 -29.23 -18.95
C GLU A 87 7.95 -28.07 -18.89
N PRO A 88 8.90 -27.95 -19.83
CA PRO A 88 9.97 -26.96 -19.75
C PRO A 88 9.52 -25.55 -20.14
N LEU A 89 8.31 -25.38 -20.69
CA LEU A 89 7.80 -24.09 -21.14
C LEU A 89 6.54 -23.69 -20.39
N ASP A 90 6.37 -22.39 -20.16
CA ASP A 90 5.19 -21.78 -19.57
C ASP A 90 4.06 -21.58 -20.61
N LEU A 91 2.97 -20.92 -20.22
CA LEU A 91 1.83 -20.69 -21.12
C LEU A 91 2.11 -19.67 -22.23
N ASN A 92 3.13 -18.82 -22.09
CA ASN A 92 3.61 -17.92 -23.14
C ASN A 92 4.69 -18.55 -24.04
N GLY A 93 5.19 -19.73 -23.67
CA GLY A 93 6.24 -20.45 -24.39
C GLY A 93 7.66 -20.10 -23.92
N GLU A 94 7.81 -19.44 -22.78
CA GLU A 94 9.09 -19.10 -22.15
C GLU A 94 9.59 -20.27 -21.27
N GLU A 95 10.90 -20.37 -21.01
CA GLU A 95 11.47 -21.46 -20.20
C GLU A 95 10.97 -21.38 -18.73
N ARG A 96 10.61 -22.51 -18.12
CA ARG A 96 10.08 -22.58 -16.74
C ARG A 96 11.09 -22.29 -15.61
N ILE A 97 12.38 -22.18 -15.89
CA ILE A 97 13.39 -21.95 -14.85
C ILE A 97 14.26 -20.81 -15.34
N GLN A 98 13.99 -19.61 -14.83
CA GLN A 98 14.67 -18.37 -15.20
C GLN A 98 15.28 -17.74 -13.94
N ASP A 99 16.14 -16.74 -14.11
CA ASP A 99 16.73 -15.94 -13.03
C ASP A 99 16.14 -14.53 -13.13
N ASP A 100 14.85 -14.43 -12.81
CA ASP A 100 14.05 -13.23 -13.09
C ASP A 100 14.37 -12.08 -12.12
N ASN A 101 14.94 -12.41 -10.95
CA ASN A 101 15.44 -11.44 -9.98
C ASN A 101 16.94 -11.07 -10.17
N ASN A 102 17.65 -11.72 -11.12
CA ASN A 102 19.07 -11.53 -11.42
C ASN A 102 20.03 -11.74 -10.23
N ASP A 103 19.73 -12.67 -9.32
CA ASP A 103 20.62 -13.03 -8.21
C ASP A 103 21.66 -14.10 -8.57
N GLY A 104 21.58 -14.64 -9.79
CA GLY A 104 22.47 -15.67 -10.33
C GLY A 104 22.02 -17.10 -10.03
N ASN A 105 20.83 -17.30 -9.46
CA ASN A 105 20.26 -18.60 -9.12
C ASN A 105 18.87 -18.78 -9.74
N PRO A 106 18.78 -19.38 -10.95
CA PRO A 106 17.51 -19.59 -11.62
C PRO A 106 16.52 -20.46 -10.83
N VAL A 107 15.32 -19.95 -10.57
CA VAL A 107 14.23 -20.66 -9.88
C VAL A 107 12.94 -20.48 -10.66
N VAL A 108 12.07 -21.48 -10.65
CA VAL A 108 10.76 -21.39 -11.28
C VAL A 108 9.83 -20.46 -10.52
N ASP A 109 9.05 -19.67 -11.25
CA ASP A 109 7.98 -18.86 -10.68
C ASP A 109 6.82 -19.72 -10.16
N MET A 110 6.15 -19.23 -9.11
CA MET A 110 4.85 -19.79 -8.73
C MET A 110 3.79 -19.36 -9.75
N GLY A 111 2.95 -20.30 -10.18
CA GLY A 111 1.87 -20.04 -11.13
C GLY A 111 2.20 -20.48 -12.55
N VAL A 112 1.41 -19.99 -13.51
CA VAL A 112 1.37 -20.50 -14.89
C VAL A 112 2.30 -19.74 -15.84
N TYR A 113 2.74 -18.54 -15.46
CA TYR A 113 3.62 -17.68 -16.23
C TYR A 113 4.96 -17.54 -15.53
N GLU A 114 6.01 -17.43 -16.33
CA GLU A 114 7.35 -17.05 -15.87
C GLU A 114 7.62 -15.59 -16.21
N GLY A 115 8.53 -14.99 -15.45
CA GLY A 115 8.96 -13.62 -15.64
C GLY A 115 8.08 -12.61 -14.93
N GLY A 116 8.74 -11.51 -14.59
CA GLY A 116 8.11 -10.30 -14.12
C GLY A 116 7.95 -9.27 -15.22
N ILE A 117 6.73 -8.81 -15.48
CA ILE A 117 6.57 -7.61 -16.32
C ILE A 117 6.97 -6.36 -15.52
N PRO A 118 7.67 -5.38 -16.11
CA PRO A 118 8.04 -4.16 -15.41
C PRO A 118 6.80 -3.42 -14.89
N THR A 119 6.83 -2.98 -13.63
CA THR A 119 5.79 -2.11 -13.10
C THR A 119 5.83 -0.78 -13.85
N PRO A 120 4.70 -0.27 -14.37
CA PRO A 120 4.66 1.04 -15.00
C PRO A 120 5.17 2.11 -14.05
N ARG A 121 6.08 2.95 -14.53
CA ARG A 121 6.75 3.97 -13.72
C ARG A 121 6.68 5.31 -14.41
N TYR A 122 6.30 6.32 -13.64
CA TYR A 122 6.29 7.72 -14.05
C TYR A 122 7.22 8.57 -13.18
N PHE A 123 7.77 9.61 -13.77
CA PHE A 123 8.77 10.48 -13.15
C PHE A 123 8.25 11.91 -13.05
N VAL A 124 8.48 12.53 -11.90
CA VAL A 124 8.08 13.90 -11.61
C VAL A 124 9.30 14.73 -11.22
N ASN A 125 9.56 15.79 -11.98
CA ASN A 125 10.61 16.74 -11.71
C ASN A 125 10.10 18.16 -12.04
N HIS A 126 9.83 18.96 -11.01
CA HIS A 126 9.35 20.33 -11.15
C HIS A 126 10.33 21.26 -11.89
N LEU A 127 11.59 20.84 -12.03
CA LEU A 127 12.64 21.55 -12.77
C LEU A 127 12.82 21.06 -14.21
N ALA A 128 12.18 19.96 -14.60
CA ALA A 128 12.29 19.43 -15.95
C ALA A 128 11.61 20.36 -16.97
N VAL A 129 11.97 20.24 -18.24
CA VAL A 129 11.24 20.86 -19.33
C VAL A 129 10.17 19.86 -19.77
N ASP A 130 8.89 20.23 -19.70
CA ASP A 130 7.81 19.37 -20.18
C ASP A 130 7.99 19.13 -21.70
N PRO A 131 8.09 17.86 -22.15
CA PRO A 131 8.22 17.54 -23.58
C PRO A 131 6.93 17.83 -24.37
N GLY A 132 5.81 18.11 -23.69
CA GLY A 132 4.50 18.39 -24.30
C GLY A 132 3.63 17.14 -24.41
N GLU A 133 2.30 17.33 -24.38
CA GLU A 133 1.30 16.25 -24.26
C GLU A 133 1.36 15.19 -25.37
N ASP A 134 1.87 15.53 -26.55
CA ASP A 134 1.98 14.62 -27.69
C ASP A 134 3.25 13.72 -27.65
N ASP A 135 4.17 13.91 -26.69
CA ASP A 135 5.37 13.06 -26.58
C ASP A 135 5.02 11.70 -25.93
N PRO A 136 5.21 10.57 -26.63
CA PRO A 136 4.83 9.25 -26.13
C PRO A 136 5.66 8.77 -24.94
N ASP A 137 6.80 9.42 -24.67
CA ASP A 137 7.68 9.11 -23.53
C ASP A 137 7.55 10.16 -22.42
N ARG A 138 6.59 11.08 -22.52
CA ARG A 138 6.30 12.05 -21.47
C ARG A 138 6.06 11.33 -20.14
N GLY A 139 6.83 11.72 -19.13
CA GLY A 139 6.78 11.14 -17.80
C GLY A 139 7.47 9.78 -17.65
N LYS A 140 8.02 9.15 -18.70
CA LYS A 140 8.57 7.79 -18.65
C LYS A 140 10.07 7.71 -18.39
N GLU A 141 10.73 8.85 -18.30
CA GLU A 141 12.14 8.99 -17.94
C GLU A 141 12.40 10.35 -17.29
N TRP A 142 13.48 10.48 -16.51
CA TRP A 142 13.82 11.73 -15.83
C TRP A 142 13.96 12.93 -16.78
N GLY A 143 14.51 12.73 -17.98
CA GLY A 143 14.69 13.79 -18.98
C GLY A 143 13.39 14.32 -19.58
N LYS A 144 12.29 13.59 -19.40
CA LYS A 144 10.95 13.90 -19.91
C LYS A 144 9.90 13.89 -18.79
N ALA A 145 10.34 14.01 -17.54
CA ALA A 145 9.48 13.92 -16.37
C ALA A 145 8.36 14.98 -16.37
N PHE A 146 7.23 14.66 -15.75
CA PHE A 146 6.17 15.63 -15.52
C PHE A 146 6.67 16.72 -14.58
N GLN A 147 6.27 17.97 -14.84
CA GLN A 147 6.55 19.07 -13.91
C GLN A 147 5.63 19.04 -12.68
N SER A 148 4.41 18.51 -12.85
CA SER A 148 3.39 18.43 -11.80
C SER A 148 3.18 17.01 -11.34
N LEU A 149 3.14 16.81 -10.02
CA LEU A 149 2.73 15.54 -9.42
C LEU A 149 1.24 15.24 -9.68
N GLU A 150 0.40 16.26 -9.72
CA GLU A 150 -1.04 16.09 -10.02
C GLU A 150 -1.25 15.51 -11.41
N THR A 151 -0.56 16.04 -12.42
CA THR A 151 -0.61 15.52 -13.80
C THR A 151 -0.08 14.10 -13.87
N ALA A 152 1.00 13.78 -13.14
CA ALA A 152 1.53 12.42 -13.11
C ALA A 152 0.54 11.42 -12.49
N ILE A 153 -0.17 11.83 -11.44
CA ILE A 153 -1.22 11.02 -10.81
C ILE A 153 -2.37 10.77 -11.80
N GLU A 154 -2.85 11.81 -12.48
CA GLU A 154 -3.91 11.72 -13.49
C GLU A 154 -3.52 10.76 -14.62
N VAL A 155 -2.35 10.97 -15.24
CA VAL A 155 -1.89 10.14 -16.36
C VAL A 155 -1.61 8.70 -15.92
N ALA A 156 -0.96 8.48 -14.78
CA ALA A 156 -0.70 7.12 -14.29
C ALA A 156 -2.01 6.37 -13.99
N THR A 157 -3.03 7.07 -13.51
CA THR A 157 -4.36 6.49 -13.26
C THR A 157 -5.04 6.10 -14.57
N GLU A 158 -5.03 6.98 -15.57
CA GLU A 158 -5.70 6.72 -16.84
C GLU A 158 -4.99 5.67 -17.70
N GLU A 159 -3.66 5.75 -17.78
CA GLU A 159 -2.87 4.89 -18.67
C GLU A 159 -2.50 3.57 -18.00
N ALA A 160 -1.81 3.61 -16.86
CA ALA A 160 -1.27 2.40 -16.26
C ALA A 160 -2.34 1.59 -15.53
N LEU A 161 -3.18 2.22 -14.72
CA LEU A 161 -4.18 1.46 -13.95
C LEU A 161 -5.33 0.89 -14.81
N SER A 162 -5.39 1.23 -16.11
CA SER A 162 -6.24 0.52 -17.09
C SER A 162 -5.77 -0.90 -17.38
N SER A 163 -4.48 -1.16 -17.20
CA SER A 163 -3.80 -2.39 -17.64
C SER A 163 -2.99 -3.05 -16.53
N TYR A 164 -2.85 -2.40 -15.37
CA TYR A 164 -2.01 -2.84 -14.26
C TYR A 164 -2.70 -2.57 -12.91
N VAL A 165 -2.52 -3.43 -11.92
CA VAL A 165 -3.03 -3.21 -10.55
C VAL A 165 -2.20 -2.19 -9.77
N VAL A 166 -0.96 -1.93 -10.21
CA VAL A 166 -0.02 -1.00 -9.56
C VAL A 166 0.72 -0.17 -10.61
N ALA A 167 0.95 1.10 -10.29
CA ALA A 167 1.88 1.97 -10.99
C ALA A 167 2.72 2.78 -9.99
N GLU A 168 3.97 3.06 -10.34
CA GLU A 168 4.89 3.85 -9.53
C GLU A 168 4.98 5.30 -10.02
N ILE A 169 5.14 6.23 -9.08
CA ILE A 169 5.47 7.63 -9.36
C ILE A 169 6.68 8.04 -8.53
N TRP A 170 7.77 8.41 -9.18
CA TRP A 170 9.03 8.81 -8.55
C TRP A 170 9.18 10.33 -8.60
N VAL A 171 9.31 10.96 -7.43
CA VAL A 171 9.22 12.42 -7.27
C VAL A 171 10.54 13.01 -6.79
N VAL A 172 11.13 13.88 -7.61
CA VAL A 172 12.32 14.65 -7.26
C VAL A 172 12.06 15.54 -6.04
N ALA A 173 13.08 15.75 -5.22
CA ALA A 173 13.05 16.68 -4.10
C ALA A 173 12.60 18.08 -4.54
N GLY A 174 11.74 18.69 -3.72
CA GLY A 174 11.09 19.94 -4.08
C GLY A 174 9.84 20.20 -3.25
N THR A 175 9.13 21.26 -3.59
CA THR A 175 7.84 21.59 -2.98
C THR A 175 6.78 21.58 -4.07
N TYR A 176 5.75 20.77 -3.87
CA TYR A 176 4.62 20.60 -4.77
C TYR A 176 3.37 21.11 -4.06
N SER A 177 2.69 22.07 -4.69
CA SER A 177 1.55 22.76 -4.09
C SER A 177 0.27 22.48 -4.87
N SER A 178 -0.52 21.52 -4.41
CA SER A 178 -1.86 21.19 -4.94
C SER A 178 -2.61 20.33 -3.91
N ASN A 179 -3.86 19.96 -4.19
CA ASN A 179 -4.53 18.87 -3.49
C ASN A 179 -4.22 17.56 -4.23
N PHE A 180 -3.62 16.59 -3.55
CA PHE A 180 -3.21 15.32 -4.18
C PHE A 180 -4.21 14.22 -3.86
N ASN A 181 -5.09 13.89 -4.80
CA ASN A 181 -6.01 12.75 -4.70
C ASN A 181 -5.30 11.51 -5.23
N ILE A 182 -4.92 10.58 -4.36
CA ILE A 182 -4.14 9.40 -4.74
C ILE A 182 -5.08 8.21 -4.91
N GLU A 183 -5.04 7.61 -6.10
CA GLU A 183 -5.92 6.52 -6.51
C GLU A 183 -5.42 5.13 -6.06
N SER A 184 -6.33 4.16 -6.10
CA SER A 184 -6.04 2.77 -5.72
C SER A 184 -4.96 2.15 -6.62
N GLY A 185 -3.90 1.59 -6.04
CA GLY A 185 -2.79 0.98 -6.79
C GLY A 185 -1.61 1.92 -7.08
N LEU A 186 -1.72 3.23 -6.85
CA LEU A 186 -0.59 4.14 -7.02
C LEU A 186 0.42 4.03 -5.87
N GLN A 187 1.68 3.83 -6.22
CA GLN A 187 2.82 3.86 -5.29
C GLN A 187 3.68 5.07 -5.56
N ILE A 188 3.59 6.08 -4.69
CA ILE A 188 4.25 7.37 -4.88
C ILE A 188 5.42 7.48 -3.91
N TYR A 189 6.61 7.75 -4.45
CA TYR A 189 7.87 7.81 -3.73
C TYR A 189 8.51 9.19 -3.89
N GLY A 190 8.72 9.92 -2.78
CA GLY A 190 9.54 11.14 -2.73
C GLY A 190 11.02 10.80 -2.55
N GLY A 191 11.94 11.76 -2.55
CA GLY A 191 13.34 11.44 -2.18
C GLY A 191 14.34 11.29 -3.31
N PHE A 192 13.97 11.64 -4.54
CA PHE A 192 14.86 11.51 -5.69
C PHE A 192 15.61 12.81 -6.03
N VAL A 193 16.75 12.71 -6.69
CA VAL A 193 17.49 13.82 -7.32
C VAL A 193 17.20 13.94 -8.82
N GLY A 194 16.66 12.89 -9.44
CA GLY A 194 16.25 12.89 -10.85
C GLY A 194 17.26 12.27 -11.80
N ILE A 195 18.06 11.32 -11.32
CA ILE A 195 19.01 10.54 -12.12
C ILE A 195 19.03 9.06 -11.77
N GLU A 196 18.26 8.66 -10.76
CA GLU A 196 18.27 7.31 -10.22
C GLU A 196 17.69 6.29 -11.22
N GLU A 197 18.33 5.12 -11.28
CA GLU A 197 17.91 4.01 -12.15
C GLU A 197 17.09 2.96 -11.37
N SER A 198 17.26 2.92 -10.04
CA SER A 198 16.58 1.96 -9.15
C SER A 198 16.04 2.63 -7.87
N LEU A 199 15.08 1.96 -7.22
CA LEU A 199 14.42 2.50 -6.01
C LEU A 199 15.40 2.55 -4.82
N GLU A 200 16.40 1.67 -4.81
CA GLU A 200 17.43 1.56 -3.78
C GLU A 200 18.38 2.76 -3.74
N GLU A 201 18.51 3.51 -4.85
CA GLU A 201 19.31 4.73 -4.92
C GLU A 201 18.62 5.93 -4.25
N ARG A 202 17.31 5.83 -3.96
CA ARG A 202 16.49 6.87 -3.34
C ARG A 202 16.99 7.21 -1.94
N ASN A 203 17.12 8.50 -1.64
CA ASN A 203 17.44 9.00 -0.30
C ASN A 203 16.41 10.03 0.17
N TRP A 204 15.28 9.56 0.70
CA TRP A 204 14.19 10.41 1.18
C TRP A 204 14.51 11.21 2.45
N VAL A 205 15.59 10.87 3.15
CA VAL A 205 16.02 11.58 4.36
C VAL A 205 16.66 12.93 3.99
N ASP A 206 17.56 12.91 3.00
CA ASP A 206 18.29 14.11 2.58
C ASP A 206 17.57 14.86 1.44
N ASN A 207 16.97 14.13 0.49
CA ASN A 207 16.29 14.70 -0.68
C ASN A 207 14.82 15.00 -0.36
N LYS A 208 14.56 16.06 0.40
CA LYS A 208 13.21 16.33 0.92
C LYS A 208 12.20 16.66 -0.19
N THR A 209 11.17 15.84 -0.29
CA THR A 209 9.97 16.12 -1.10
C THR A 209 8.84 16.59 -0.20
N THR A 210 8.32 17.79 -0.46
CA THR A 210 7.27 18.44 0.34
C THR A 210 5.99 18.60 -0.45
N LEU A 211 4.88 18.13 0.08
CA LEU A 211 3.53 18.37 -0.40
C LEU A 211 2.87 19.42 0.49
N THR A 212 2.25 20.42 -0.13
CA THR A 212 1.52 21.48 0.56
C THR A 212 0.31 21.90 -0.25
N VAL A 213 -0.56 22.71 0.34
CA VAL A 213 -1.71 23.27 -0.35
C VAL A 213 -1.99 24.71 0.10
N VAL A 214 -2.82 25.42 -0.67
CA VAL A 214 -3.37 26.73 -0.27
C VAL A 214 -4.63 26.53 0.59
N GLU A 215 -5.54 25.67 0.13
CA GLU A 215 -6.79 25.33 0.83
C GLU A 215 -7.15 23.85 0.70
N GLY A 216 -7.71 23.27 1.76
CA GLY A 216 -8.15 21.87 1.81
C GLY A 216 -7.10 20.90 2.38
N SER A 217 -7.36 19.61 2.20
CA SER A 217 -6.45 18.52 2.59
C SER A 217 -5.27 18.47 1.63
N VAL A 218 -4.06 18.26 2.12
CA VAL A 218 -2.90 18.11 1.23
C VAL A 218 -3.02 16.81 0.42
N VAL A 219 -3.36 15.70 1.08
CA VAL A 219 -3.50 14.39 0.44
C VAL A 219 -4.86 13.78 0.79
N THR A 220 -5.53 13.22 -0.22
CA THR A 220 -6.78 12.47 -0.04
C THR A 220 -6.65 11.07 -0.63
N PHE A 221 -7.09 10.08 0.13
CA PHE A 221 -7.30 8.71 -0.33
C PHE A 221 -8.77 8.34 -0.19
N SER A 222 -9.39 7.92 -1.28
CA SER A 222 -10.82 7.58 -1.35
C SER A 222 -11.01 6.17 -1.88
N ASP A 223 -11.43 5.24 -1.01
CA ASP A 223 -11.66 3.82 -1.31
C ASP A 223 -10.47 3.12 -1.97
N VAL A 224 -9.28 3.31 -1.40
CA VAL A 224 -8.03 2.75 -1.96
C VAL A 224 -7.61 1.45 -1.28
N SER A 225 -6.92 0.60 -2.03
CA SER A 225 -6.38 -0.68 -1.55
C SER A 225 -5.05 -0.52 -0.78
N GLU A 226 -4.59 -1.61 -0.17
CA GLU A 226 -3.26 -1.78 0.45
C GLU A 226 -2.09 -1.69 -0.52
N LEU A 227 -2.37 -1.77 -1.83
CA LEU A 227 -1.39 -1.60 -2.87
C LEU A 227 -1.03 -0.12 -3.07
N THR A 228 -1.88 0.80 -2.60
CA THR A 228 -1.60 2.23 -2.62
C THR A 228 -0.57 2.60 -1.54
N LEU A 229 0.46 3.33 -1.95
CA LEU A 229 1.55 3.75 -1.08
C LEU A 229 1.88 5.23 -1.27
N LEU A 230 2.12 5.93 -0.16
CA LEU A 230 2.79 7.23 -0.15
C LEU A 230 4.00 7.15 0.77
N ASP A 231 5.21 7.32 0.21
CA ASP A 231 6.46 7.10 0.92
C ASP A 231 7.45 8.27 0.78
N GLY A 232 7.92 8.82 1.91
CA GLY A 232 9.06 9.74 1.94
C GLY A 232 8.70 11.21 1.72
N PHE A 233 7.53 11.65 2.18
CA PHE A 233 7.05 13.02 1.99
C PHE A 233 7.00 13.82 3.29
N THR A 234 7.24 15.13 3.20
CA THR A 234 6.77 16.10 4.19
C THR A 234 5.42 16.64 3.74
N ILE A 235 4.39 16.53 4.58
CA ILE A 235 3.00 16.91 4.29
C ILE A 235 2.61 18.03 5.25
N THR A 236 2.34 19.23 4.72
CA THR A 236 2.19 20.45 5.53
C THR A 236 1.21 21.46 4.96
N GLY A 237 0.71 22.36 5.81
CA GLY A 237 -0.06 23.53 5.37
C GLY A 237 -1.53 23.28 5.04
N GLY A 238 -2.01 22.04 5.12
CA GLY A 238 -3.41 21.73 4.89
C GLY A 238 -4.31 22.25 6.02
N ASN A 239 -5.54 22.60 5.65
CA ASN A 239 -6.42 23.46 6.46
C ASN A 239 -7.93 23.19 6.22
N GLU A 240 -8.31 21.93 5.95
CA GLU A 240 -9.72 21.55 5.71
C GLU A 240 -10.53 21.31 6.99
N ASP A 241 -11.85 21.12 6.87
CA ASP A 241 -12.69 20.68 7.98
C ASP A 241 -12.28 19.30 8.52
N THR A 242 -11.95 18.36 7.64
CA THR A 242 -11.50 17.00 8.03
C THR A 242 -10.18 16.66 7.35
N GLY A 243 -9.19 16.21 8.12
CA GLY A 243 -7.95 15.66 7.55
C GLY A 243 -7.02 16.68 6.94
N GLY A 244 -6.57 17.68 7.70
CA GLY A 244 -5.76 18.79 7.18
C GLY A 244 -4.54 18.30 6.39
N GLY A 245 -3.70 17.46 6.98
CA GLY A 245 -2.58 16.86 6.27
C GLY A 245 -3.04 15.77 5.30
N ILE A 246 -3.62 14.70 5.85
CA ILE A 246 -4.07 13.53 5.10
C ILE A 246 -5.51 13.20 5.48
N LYS A 247 -6.35 12.97 4.47
CA LYS A 247 -7.69 12.43 4.60
C LYS A 247 -7.75 11.02 3.98
N VAL A 248 -8.22 10.04 4.75
CA VAL A 248 -8.43 8.66 4.32
C VAL A 248 -9.89 8.29 4.51
N GLU A 249 -10.59 8.02 3.42
CA GLU A 249 -12.01 7.66 3.42
C GLU A 249 -12.20 6.29 2.74
N GLY A 250 -12.77 5.33 3.45
CA GLY A 250 -13.16 4.02 2.91
C GLY A 250 -14.67 3.90 2.71
N VAL A 251 -15.09 2.74 2.20
CA VAL A 251 -16.52 2.39 2.06
C VAL A 251 -16.89 1.25 3.01
N PRO A 252 -18.05 1.32 3.72
CA PRO A 252 -18.44 0.29 4.69
C PRO A 252 -18.60 -1.14 4.15
N ALA A 253 -18.75 -1.29 2.82
CA ALA A 253 -19.16 -2.51 2.14
C ALA A 253 -18.01 -3.35 1.55
N ARG A 254 -16.77 -2.83 1.50
CA ARG A 254 -15.61 -3.56 0.97
C ARG A 254 -14.69 -3.97 2.12
N ASN A 255 -14.00 -5.10 1.96
CA ASN A 255 -13.04 -5.58 2.95
C ASN A 255 -12.05 -4.44 3.24
N ARG A 256 -11.92 -4.10 4.53
CA ARG A 256 -11.64 -2.76 5.05
C ARG A 256 -10.17 -2.39 4.99
N ILE A 257 -9.63 -2.37 3.78
CA ILE A 257 -8.22 -2.13 3.54
C ILE A 257 -8.01 -0.63 3.25
N GLY A 258 -6.78 -0.15 3.41
CA GLY A 258 -6.44 1.25 3.20
C GLY A 258 -4.98 1.41 2.79
N PRO A 259 -4.55 2.64 2.48
CA PRO A 259 -3.22 2.90 1.95
C PRO A 259 -2.14 2.62 2.98
N LYS A 260 -0.92 2.42 2.47
CA LYS A 260 0.31 2.51 3.27
C LYS A 260 0.83 3.93 3.21
N ILE A 261 1.08 4.52 4.37
CA ILE A 261 1.72 5.84 4.51
C ILE A 261 3.03 5.60 5.26
N ALA A 262 4.15 5.79 4.57
CA ALA A 262 5.46 5.36 5.06
C ALA A 262 6.47 6.51 5.07
N ASN A 263 7.39 6.45 6.04
CA ASN A 263 8.60 7.29 6.11
C ASN A 263 8.33 8.80 5.93
N SER A 264 7.17 9.26 6.37
CA SER A 264 6.65 10.59 6.06
C SER A 264 6.55 11.46 7.31
N LYS A 265 6.65 12.78 7.12
CA LYS A 265 6.45 13.78 8.17
C LYS A 265 5.16 14.54 7.91
N ILE A 266 4.16 14.38 8.77
CA ILE A 266 2.88 15.08 8.72
C ILE A 266 2.91 16.19 9.77
N THR A 267 3.02 17.44 9.34
CA THR A 267 3.32 18.55 10.27
C THR A 267 2.68 19.87 9.89
N ALA A 268 2.39 20.72 10.88
CA ALA A 268 1.85 22.06 10.67
C ALA A 268 0.60 22.08 9.77
N ASN A 269 -0.27 21.10 9.97
CA ASN A 269 -1.59 21.03 9.37
C ASN A 269 -2.65 21.39 10.42
N SER A 270 -3.78 21.94 9.97
CA SER A 270 -4.92 22.21 10.83
C SER A 270 -6.20 21.63 10.26
N ALA A 271 -7.14 21.22 11.12
CA ALA A 271 -8.48 20.87 10.69
C ALA A 271 -9.52 21.09 11.79
N THR A 272 -10.80 20.86 11.50
CA THR A 272 -11.79 20.68 12.58
C THR A 272 -11.58 19.34 13.28
N THR A 273 -11.41 18.25 12.54
CA THR A 273 -11.00 16.94 13.08
C THR A 273 -9.87 16.33 12.27
N GLY A 274 -8.93 15.66 12.94
CA GLY A 274 -7.77 15.04 12.28
C GLY A 274 -6.85 16.10 11.68
N GLY A 275 -6.26 16.93 12.55
CA GLY A 275 -5.37 18.02 12.10
C GLY A 275 -4.25 17.50 11.21
N GLY A 276 -3.58 16.44 11.65
CA GLY A 276 -2.60 15.71 10.85
C GLY A 276 -3.26 14.73 9.89
N ILE A 277 -3.97 13.73 10.44
CA ILE A 277 -4.57 12.63 9.69
C ILE A 277 -6.01 12.41 10.14
N TYR A 278 -6.93 12.31 9.19
CA TYR A 278 -8.30 11.87 9.41
C TYR A 278 -8.54 10.51 8.73
N ILE A 279 -9.13 9.56 9.46
CA ILE A 279 -9.44 8.22 8.97
C ILE A 279 -10.92 7.93 9.21
N SER A 280 -11.64 7.61 8.13
CA SER A 280 -13.03 7.18 8.16
C SER A 280 -13.23 5.90 7.38
N GLU A 281 -13.84 4.88 8.01
CA GLU A 281 -14.22 3.62 7.36
C GLU A 281 -13.08 2.86 6.63
N ALA A 282 -11.82 3.10 7.01
CA ALA A 282 -10.62 2.51 6.38
C ALA A 282 -9.60 2.04 7.42
N SER A 283 -8.77 1.05 7.07
CA SER A 283 -7.68 0.54 7.92
C SER A 283 -6.29 0.76 7.30
N PRO A 284 -5.81 2.01 7.19
CA PRO A 284 -4.48 2.29 6.66
C PRO A 284 -3.37 1.71 7.56
N GLN A 285 -2.19 1.52 6.97
CA GLN A 285 -0.95 1.27 7.70
C GLN A 285 -0.09 2.53 7.71
N ILE A 286 0.18 3.09 8.87
CA ILE A 286 1.01 4.28 9.06
C ILE A 286 2.33 3.83 9.68
N ILE A 287 3.43 3.92 8.94
CA ILE A 287 4.69 3.26 9.28
C ILE A 287 5.86 4.25 9.24
N ASN A 288 6.69 4.27 10.28
CA ASN A 288 7.89 5.12 10.35
C ASN A 288 7.58 6.62 10.13
N CYS A 289 6.40 7.09 10.55
CA CYS A 289 5.97 8.46 10.32
C CYS A 289 6.18 9.35 11.55
N ALA A 290 6.42 10.64 11.30
CA ALA A 290 6.42 11.68 12.32
C ALA A 290 5.19 12.58 12.14
N ILE A 291 4.25 12.51 13.08
CA ILE A 291 3.00 13.28 13.10
C ILE A 291 3.14 14.34 14.18
N THR A 292 3.50 15.57 13.80
CA THR A 292 3.99 16.57 14.75
C THR A 292 3.45 17.97 14.52
N GLY A 293 3.03 18.67 15.57
CA GLY A 293 2.66 20.09 15.46
C GLY A 293 1.40 20.32 14.64
N ASN A 294 0.46 19.36 14.63
CA ASN A 294 -0.82 19.49 13.95
C ASN A 294 -1.92 19.93 14.93
N ILE A 295 -2.91 20.66 14.44
CA ILE A 295 -3.92 21.34 15.26
C ILE A 295 -5.33 20.93 14.83
N ALA A 296 -6.19 20.54 15.77
CA ALA A 296 -7.62 20.33 15.53
C ALA A 296 -8.46 21.30 16.39
N SER A 297 -9.42 22.00 15.79
CA SER A 297 -10.40 22.81 16.56
C SER A 297 -11.48 21.95 17.25
N SER A 298 -11.47 20.63 17.04
CA SER A 298 -12.33 19.67 17.72
C SER A 298 -11.51 18.49 18.26
N HIS A 299 -11.36 17.39 17.50
CA HIS A 299 -10.78 16.14 18.01
C HIS A 299 -9.63 15.65 17.14
N GLY A 300 -8.67 14.95 17.74
CA GLY A 300 -7.58 14.28 17.01
C GLY A 300 -6.63 15.29 16.37
N GLY A 301 -5.88 16.04 17.18
CA GLY A 301 -4.90 17.01 16.68
C GLY A 301 -3.89 16.35 15.74
N GLY A 302 -3.33 15.22 16.15
CA GLY A 302 -2.48 14.37 15.32
C GLY A 302 -3.30 13.45 14.42
N ILE A 303 -4.04 12.51 15.00
CA ILE A 303 -4.83 11.50 14.28
C ILE A 303 -6.27 11.47 14.82
N TYR A 304 -7.24 11.54 13.92
CA TYR A 304 -8.65 11.26 14.21
C TYR A 304 -9.09 10.00 13.45
N ILE A 305 -9.79 9.11 14.14
CA ILE A 305 -10.30 7.85 13.57
C ILE A 305 -11.78 7.73 13.91
N SER A 306 -12.62 7.45 12.92
CA SER A 306 -14.04 7.15 13.13
C SER A 306 -14.55 6.05 12.21
N SER A 307 -15.49 5.25 12.69
CA SER A 307 -16.27 4.34 11.85
C SER A 307 -17.61 4.04 12.50
N GLY A 308 -18.63 3.79 11.67
CA GLY A 308 -19.89 3.20 12.11
C GLY A 308 -19.78 1.74 12.57
N ASN A 309 -18.64 1.05 12.38
CA ASN A 309 -18.46 -0.37 12.66
C ASN A 309 -17.09 -0.69 13.30
N SER A 310 -17.06 -1.64 14.24
CA SER A 310 -15.87 -2.07 14.99
C SER A 310 -14.75 -2.74 14.18
N ASN A 311 -14.97 -3.17 12.93
CA ASN A 311 -13.97 -3.91 12.15
C ASN A 311 -12.95 -3.02 11.43
N VAL A 312 -12.96 -1.70 11.67
CA VAL A 312 -11.88 -0.81 11.24
C VAL A 312 -10.74 -0.90 12.25
N SER A 313 -9.53 -1.26 11.78
CA SER A 313 -8.34 -1.38 12.64
C SER A 313 -7.10 -0.81 11.97
N PRO A 314 -6.95 0.53 11.90
CA PRO A 314 -5.74 1.18 11.42
C PRO A 314 -4.55 0.74 12.27
N THR A 315 -3.40 0.55 11.63
CA THR A 315 -2.16 0.18 12.32
C THR A 315 -1.16 1.34 12.26
N VAL A 316 -0.56 1.65 13.39
CA VAL A 316 0.45 2.70 13.51
C VAL A 316 1.72 2.08 14.10
N ILE A 317 2.81 2.08 13.32
CA ILE A 317 3.99 1.29 13.61
C ILE A 317 5.23 2.17 13.52
N ASN A 318 6.08 2.15 14.56
CA ASN A 318 7.32 2.91 14.62
C ASN A 318 7.14 4.43 14.41
N CYS A 319 6.02 4.99 14.86
CA CYS A 319 5.69 6.40 14.64
C CYS A 319 5.98 7.28 15.84
N MET A 320 6.23 8.56 15.57
CA MET A 320 6.29 9.63 16.58
C MET A 320 5.04 10.50 16.45
N ILE A 321 4.27 10.66 17.53
CA ILE A 321 3.06 11.50 17.59
C ILE A 321 3.25 12.51 18.72
N THR A 322 3.71 13.72 18.40
CA THR A 322 4.16 14.69 19.41
C THR A 322 3.82 16.13 19.10
N GLY A 323 3.51 16.93 20.13
CA GLY A 323 3.27 18.36 19.97
C GLY A 323 2.01 18.68 19.16
N ASN A 324 1.06 17.75 19.08
CA ASN A 324 -0.22 17.97 18.41
C ASN A 324 -1.25 18.51 19.42
N THR A 325 -2.19 19.33 18.95
CA THR A 325 -3.15 20.03 19.83
C THR A 325 -4.58 19.84 19.34
N ALA A 326 -5.52 19.61 20.26
CA ALA A 326 -6.95 19.58 19.99
C ALA A 326 -7.72 20.48 20.98
N GLU A 327 -8.72 21.23 20.53
CA GLU A 327 -9.56 22.03 21.45
C GLU A 327 -10.57 21.19 22.25
N SER A 328 -10.91 19.97 21.81
CA SER A 328 -11.70 19.01 22.57
C SER A 328 -10.79 17.90 23.10
N GLN A 329 -10.93 16.66 22.62
CA GLN A 329 -10.20 15.48 23.10
C GLN A 329 -9.18 14.97 22.07
N GLY A 330 -8.13 14.32 22.58
CA GLY A 330 -7.15 13.64 21.75
C GLY A 330 -6.26 14.59 20.96
N GLY A 331 -5.44 15.36 21.67
CA GLY A 331 -4.39 16.17 21.06
C GLY A 331 -3.50 15.32 20.16
N GLY A 332 -3.05 14.16 20.62
CA GLY A 332 -2.30 13.22 19.79
C GLY A 332 -3.21 12.37 18.92
N VAL A 333 -4.05 11.55 19.56
CA VAL A 333 -4.95 10.60 18.87
C VAL A 333 -6.33 10.68 19.49
N PHE A 334 -7.37 10.58 18.65
CA PHE A 334 -8.75 10.33 19.04
C PHE A 334 -9.34 9.22 18.16
N SER A 335 -10.02 8.24 18.78
CA SER A 335 -10.67 7.12 18.06
C SER A 335 -12.11 6.92 18.53
N ASP A 336 -13.09 7.17 17.65
CA ASP A 336 -14.51 6.94 17.90
C ASP A 336 -14.98 5.61 17.31
N LYS A 337 -14.96 4.57 18.16
CA LYS A 337 -15.36 3.15 17.97
C LYS A 337 -14.29 2.18 17.45
N PRO A 338 -13.49 2.46 16.40
CA PRO A 338 -12.39 1.60 16.00
C PRO A 338 -11.39 1.32 17.11
N THR A 339 -10.70 0.19 16.96
CA THR A 339 -9.61 -0.23 17.85
C THR A 339 -8.28 -0.21 17.06
N PRO A 340 -7.68 0.98 16.87
CA PRO A 340 -6.38 1.08 16.21
C PRO A 340 -5.29 0.43 17.06
N THR A 341 -4.30 -0.17 16.38
CA THR A 341 -3.14 -0.77 17.04
C THR A 341 -1.92 0.14 16.90
N PHE A 342 -1.23 0.40 18.01
CA PHE A 342 0.02 1.16 18.04
C PHE A 342 1.17 0.25 18.49
N THR A 343 2.20 0.12 17.66
CA THR A 343 3.36 -0.73 17.92
C THR A 343 4.64 0.08 17.80
N ASN A 344 5.50 0.05 18.82
CA ASN A 344 6.77 0.78 18.84
C ASN A 344 6.66 2.30 18.60
N CYS A 345 5.57 2.92 19.06
CA CYS A 345 5.33 4.35 18.87
C CYS A 345 5.77 5.18 20.09
N THR A 346 6.22 6.41 19.84
CA THR A 346 6.37 7.45 20.87
C THR A 346 5.23 8.44 20.76
N ILE A 347 4.40 8.54 21.79
CA ILE A 347 3.26 9.48 21.87
C ILE A 347 3.49 10.35 23.09
N SER A 348 3.75 11.64 22.89
CA SER A 348 4.18 12.52 23.99
C SER A 348 3.99 14.01 23.69
N GLY A 349 3.67 14.79 24.72
CA GLY A 349 3.61 16.24 24.63
C GLY A 349 2.50 16.75 23.70
N ASN A 350 1.43 15.98 23.55
CA ASN A 350 0.22 16.45 22.87
C ASN A 350 -0.75 17.07 23.89
N GLU A 351 -1.59 18.00 23.44
CA GLU A 351 -2.44 18.81 24.30
C GLU A 351 -3.92 18.76 23.86
N ALA A 352 -4.83 18.60 24.82
CA ALA A 352 -6.27 18.63 24.61
C ALA A 352 -6.90 19.54 25.67
N ASN A 353 -7.80 20.47 25.29
CA ASN A 353 -8.44 21.35 26.28
C ASN A 353 -9.57 20.65 27.07
N GLN A 354 -10.11 19.55 26.54
CA GLN A 354 -11.10 18.73 27.23
C GLN A 354 -10.61 17.27 27.30
N GLY A 355 -10.37 16.76 28.52
CA GLY A 355 -9.84 15.40 28.73
C GLY A 355 -8.32 15.34 28.82
N ASP A 356 -7.76 14.13 28.89
CA ASP A 356 -6.30 13.93 28.86
C ASP A 356 -5.78 14.18 27.44
N GLY A 357 -4.59 14.78 27.31
CA GLY A 357 -3.98 15.23 26.04
C GLY A 357 -3.88 14.17 24.93
N ASP A 358 -3.95 12.89 25.28
CA ASP A 358 -4.00 11.73 24.39
C ASP A 358 -5.19 10.84 24.79
N TYR A 359 -6.33 10.98 24.11
CA TYR A 359 -7.56 10.26 24.46
C TYR A 359 -7.74 9.02 23.57
N PHE A 360 -7.54 7.83 24.16
CA PHE A 360 -7.73 6.54 23.49
C PHE A 360 -9.11 5.90 23.80
N GLY A 361 -10.10 6.67 24.26
CA GLY A 361 -11.36 6.09 24.71
C GLY A 361 -12.22 5.59 23.57
N THR A 362 -12.57 4.31 23.61
CA THR A 362 -13.58 3.70 22.74
C THR A 362 -14.97 3.93 23.37
N TYR A 363 -15.85 4.69 22.70
CA TYR A 363 -17.26 4.73 23.08
C TYR A 363 -17.95 3.45 22.58
N GLY A 364 -17.84 2.36 23.34
CA GLY A 364 -18.69 1.20 23.18
C GLY A 364 -20.04 1.46 23.85
N SER A 365 -21.11 1.55 23.07
CA SER A 365 -22.49 1.43 23.58
C SER A 365 -22.87 -0.03 23.77
#